data_AF-A0AA87B7W5-F1
#
_entry.id   AF-A0AA87B7W5-F1
#
_cell.length_a   1.000
_cell.length_b   1.000
_cell.length_c   1.000
_cell.angle_alpha   90.00
_cell.angle_beta   90.00
_cell.angle_gamma   90.00
#
_symmetry.space_group_name_H-M   'P 1'
#
loop_
_entity.id
_entity.type
_entity.pdbx_description
1 polymer ?
#
loop_
_entity_poly.entity_id
_entity_poly.type
_entity_poly.pdbx_seq_one_letter_code
_entity_poly.pdbx_strand_id
1 'polypeptide(L)'
;MQKQNGKGQLIYDRLDWKHAYISYRFSFNGEILVSRFSNCGRRWKKMEEYLQCMKTLRSQMNDVEDEAAKISVEEEMQFTNVRTLENDIDSAKSGITQLKEDTEKMRAAKGEICSKILEKQKRIATLESDTIKLSQTLELIQQERVGLSFKLSEKRAYYNKVAEDMNAKLQKQQEWVSSTQKISRELKKHDLVTGKVAGQISKAEGKTGAINLVGDNVGSVTRRNLITELDSAKARLDEILTLKANVLTEINKVVKYKLLKLTVVKFNEVKLAFEDVKCRENEFKPELKAAGITALEEEYKAILSDKAGETEYLQSLEKQVEKLKEIRHVLKCACGEEYTIAVNTAAVHQFGKKLTEWFLDL
;
A
#
# COMPACT_ATOMS: atom_id res chain seq x y z
N MET A 1 -51.42 13.42 -39.62
CA MET A 1 -52.37 14.22 -40.43
C MET A 1 -52.21 13.82 -41.89
N GLN A 2 -53.26 13.22 -42.46
CA GLN A 2 -53.33 12.81 -43.86
C GLN A 2 -53.34 14.04 -44.78
N LYS A 3 -52.50 14.07 -45.82
CA LYS A 3 -52.66 14.97 -46.97
C LYS A 3 -52.53 14.20 -48.30
N GLN A 4 -53.72 13.91 -48.79
CA GLN A 4 -54.20 13.66 -50.15
C GLN A 4 -53.21 13.62 -51.32
N ASN A 5 -53.21 12.47 -52.00
CA ASN A 5 -52.75 12.27 -53.38
C ASN A 5 -53.70 12.98 -54.36
N GLY A 6 -53.25 14.07 -54.96
CA GLY A 6 -53.87 14.71 -56.12
C GLY A 6 -53.31 14.13 -57.42
N LYS A 7 -54.00 13.16 -58.01
CA LYS A 7 -53.76 12.72 -59.40
C LYS A 7 -54.28 13.80 -60.35
N GLY A 8 -53.39 14.70 -60.80
CA GLY A 8 -53.64 15.64 -61.88
C GLY A 8 -53.32 15.00 -63.23
N GLN A 9 -54.34 14.48 -63.89
CA GLN A 9 -54.28 13.89 -65.22
C GLN A 9 -54.22 15.01 -66.27
N LEU A 10 -53.02 15.35 -66.75
CA LEU A 10 -52.84 16.28 -67.87
C LEU A 10 -52.98 15.51 -69.19
N ILE A 11 -54.17 15.65 -69.78
CA ILE A 11 -54.47 15.30 -71.17
C ILE A 11 -53.62 16.25 -72.05
N TYR A 12 -52.56 15.73 -72.65
CA TYR A 12 -51.90 16.40 -73.77
C TYR A 12 -52.64 16.03 -75.05
N ASP A 13 -53.52 16.92 -75.49
CA ASP A 13 -54.08 16.89 -76.84
C ASP A 13 -52.94 17.04 -77.84
N ARG A 14 -52.57 15.91 -78.44
CA ARG A 14 -51.68 15.84 -79.60
C ARG A 14 -52.48 16.27 -80.82
N LEU A 15 -52.71 17.58 -80.97
CA LEU A 15 -53.26 18.16 -82.20
C LEU A 15 -52.25 17.92 -83.33
N ASP A 16 -52.58 16.93 -84.15
CA ASP A 16 -51.85 16.47 -85.31
C ASP A 16 -51.86 17.56 -86.41
N TRP A 17 -50.91 18.48 -86.36
CA TRP A 17 -50.72 19.52 -87.38
C TRP A 17 -50.20 18.97 -88.73
N LYS A 18 -50.00 17.64 -88.86
CA LYS A 18 -49.58 17.03 -90.13
C LYS A 18 -50.68 17.00 -91.19
N HIS A 19 -51.93 17.27 -90.84
CA HIS A 19 -53.06 17.25 -91.80
C HIS A 19 -53.50 18.63 -92.33
N ALA A 20 -52.79 19.72 -92.01
CA ALA A 20 -53.12 21.06 -92.52
C ALA A 20 -52.13 21.57 -93.59
N TYR A 21 -51.52 20.68 -94.39
CA TYR A 21 -50.60 21.07 -95.48
C TYR A 21 -51.05 20.66 -96.89
N ILE A 22 -52.32 20.30 -97.09
CA ILE A 22 -52.84 20.04 -98.42
C ILE A 22 -54.22 20.67 -98.56
N SER A 23 -54.25 21.93 -99.00
CA SER A 23 -55.23 22.47 -99.95
C SER A 23 -55.24 24.00 -99.85
N TYR A 24 -54.29 24.67 -100.52
CA TYR A 24 -54.50 26.02 -101.04
C TYR A 24 -53.60 26.19 -102.28
N ARG A 25 -54.11 25.69 -103.41
CA ARG A 25 -53.58 26.00 -104.74
C ARG A 25 -54.51 27.04 -105.33
N PHE A 26 -54.24 28.32 -105.10
CA PHE A 26 -54.81 29.42 -105.88
C PHE A 26 -53.72 30.48 -106.09
N SER A 27 -53.47 30.74 -107.38
CA SER A 27 -52.50 31.68 -107.94
C SER A 27 -52.60 33.07 -107.32
N PHE A 28 -51.49 33.66 -106.87
CA PHE A 28 -51.18 35.10 -106.89
C PHE A 28 -49.77 35.34 -106.29
N ASN A 29 -48.88 36.01 -107.03
CA ASN A 29 -47.55 36.55 -106.65
C ASN A 29 -46.63 35.71 -105.74
N GLY A 30 -45.72 34.94 -106.37
CA GLY A 30 -44.80 33.99 -105.73
C GLY A 30 -43.80 34.56 -104.71
N GLU A 31 -43.55 35.88 -104.66
CA GLU A 31 -42.56 36.46 -103.74
C GLU A 31 -43.12 36.84 -102.35
N ILE A 32 -44.41 37.17 -102.25
CA ILE A 32 -45.05 37.59 -100.98
C ILE A 32 -45.39 36.38 -100.10
N LEU A 33 -45.82 35.26 -100.70
CA LEU A 33 -46.12 34.02 -99.98
C LEU A 33 -44.86 33.36 -99.40
N VAL A 34 -43.76 33.30 -100.16
CA VAL A 34 -42.47 32.75 -99.69
C VAL A 34 -41.94 33.53 -98.48
N SER A 35 -42.06 34.86 -98.50
CA SER A 35 -41.66 35.74 -97.39
C SER A 35 -42.50 35.52 -96.12
N ARG A 36 -43.81 35.28 -96.29
CA ARG A 36 -44.75 35.05 -95.17
C ARG A 36 -44.57 33.65 -94.55
N PHE A 37 -44.35 32.62 -95.36
CA PHE A 37 -44.01 31.26 -94.89
C PHE A 37 -42.64 31.21 -94.20
N SER A 38 -41.64 31.91 -94.76
CA SER A 38 -40.30 32.02 -94.15
C SER A 38 -40.32 32.74 -92.80
N ASN A 39 -41.12 33.81 -92.66
CA ASN A 39 -41.32 34.49 -91.37
C ASN A 39 -42.09 33.64 -90.35
N CYS A 40 -43.08 32.84 -90.79
CA CYS A 40 -43.79 31.92 -89.91
C CYS A 40 -42.86 30.80 -89.40
N GLY A 41 -42.04 30.20 -90.27
CA GLY A 41 -41.04 29.20 -89.90
C GLY A 41 -39.98 29.73 -88.93
N ARG A 42 -39.50 30.97 -89.11
CA ARG A 42 -38.58 31.62 -88.17
C ARG A 42 -39.23 31.88 -86.80
N ARG A 43 -40.50 32.28 -86.77
CA ARG A 43 -41.26 32.46 -85.52
C ARG A 43 -41.47 31.14 -84.78
N TRP A 44 -41.77 30.06 -85.50
CA TRP A 44 -41.87 28.71 -84.93
C TRP A 44 -40.55 28.20 -84.37
N LYS A 45 -39.43 28.40 -85.09
CA LYS A 45 -38.10 28.03 -84.58
C LYS A 45 -37.76 28.77 -83.27
N LYS A 46 -38.06 30.07 -83.21
CA LYS A 46 -37.91 30.88 -81.99
C LYS A 46 -38.79 30.39 -80.83
N MET A 47 -39.99 29.91 -81.13
CA MET A 47 -40.90 29.32 -80.13
C MET A 47 -40.39 27.96 -79.62
N GLU A 48 -39.83 27.13 -80.49
CA GLU A 48 -39.23 25.85 -80.09
C GLU A 48 -37.98 26.07 -79.22
N GLU A 49 -37.10 27.00 -79.59
CA GLU A 49 -35.93 27.39 -78.78
C GLU A 49 -36.36 27.89 -77.39
N TYR A 50 -37.40 28.74 -77.32
CA TYR A 50 -37.98 29.18 -76.05
C TYR A 50 -38.52 28.01 -75.22
N LEU A 51 -39.25 27.08 -75.85
CA LEU A 51 -39.78 25.90 -75.17
C LEU A 51 -38.67 25.00 -74.61
N GLN A 52 -37.58 24.82 -75.36
CA GLN A 52 -36.40 24.09 -74.89
C GLN A 52 -35.75 24.80 -73.71
N CYS A 53 -35.55 26.12 -73.77
CA CYS A 53 -35.06 26.89 -72.63
C CYS A 53 -35.92 26.71 -71.38
N MET A 54 -37.26 26.74 -71.51
CA MET A 54 -38.17 26.53 -70.39
C MET A 54 -38.10 25.12 -69.80
N LYS A 55 -37.90 24.09 -70.64
CA LYS A 55 -37.69 22.71 -70.17
C LYS A 55 -36.37 22.58 -69.40
N THR A 56 -35.28 23.17 -69.92
CA THR A 56 -33.97 23.18 -69.26
C THR A 56 -34.06 23.88 -67.90
N LEU A 57 -34.69 25.06 -67.84
CA LEU A 57 -34.85 25.79 -66.59
C LEU A 57 -35.63 24.99 -65.54
N ARG A 58 -36.70 24.29 -65.96
CA ARG A 58 -37.46 23.40 -65.07
C ARG A 58 -36.60 22.24 -64.54
N SER A 59 -35.80 21.62 -65.40
CA SER A 59 -34.87 20.56 -64.97
C SER A 59 -33.89 21.08 -63.93
N GLN A 60 -33.26 22.22 -64.20
CA GLN A 60 -32.31 22.84 -63.26
C GLN A 60 -32.96 23.23 -61.94
N MET A 61 -34.20 23.72 -61.97
CA MET A 61 -34.95 24.08 -60.75
C MET A 61 -35.25 22.83 -59.91
N ASN A 62 -35.62 21.71 -60.54
CA ASN A 62 -35.80 20.44 -59.85
C ASN A 62 -34.48 19.93 -59.25
N ASP A 63 -33.38 19.99 -60.00
CA ASP A 63 -32.05 19.57 -59.51
C ASP A 63 -31.64 20.39 -58.26
N VAL A 64 -31.95 21.70 -58.25
CA VAL A 64 -31.71 22.58 -57.09
C VAL A 64 -32.64 22.24 -55.92
N GLU A 65 -33.91 21.91 -56.17
CA GLU A 65 -34.86 21.50 -55.12
C GLU A 65 -34.43 20.19 -54.47
N ASP A 66 -33.98 19.21 -55.25
CA ASP A 66 -33.47 17.93 -54.77
C ASP A 66 -32.19 18.11 -53.91
N GLU A 67 -31.25 18.94 -54.36
CA GLU A 67 -30.06 19.26 -53.57
C GLU A 67 -30.41 20.06 -52.30
N ALA A 68 -31.38 20.98 -52.35
CA ALA A 68 -31.84 21.69 -51.16
C ALA A 68 -32.48 20.75 -50.12
N ALA A 69 -33.27 19.77 -50.57
CA ALA A 69 -33.84 18.76 -49.69
C ALA A 69 -32.75 17.88 -49.04
N LYS A 70 -31.75 17.48 -49.81
CA LYS A 70 -30.59 16.70 -49.32
C LYS A 70 -29.76 17.49 -48.30
N ILE A 71 -29.47 18.77 -48.57
CA ILE A 71 -28.76 19.66 -47.64
C ILE A 71 -29.57 19.80 -46.35
N SER A 72 -30.88 20.01 -46.42
CA SER A 72 -31.72 20.14 -45.23
C SER A 72 -31.70 18.90 -44.33
N VAL A 73 -31.70 17.70 -44.90
CA VAL A 73 -31.59 16.45 -44.13
C VAL A 73 -30.21 16.33 -43.48
N GLU A 74 -29.14 16.68 -44.19
CA GLU A 74 -27.78 16.70 -43.65
C GLU A 74 -27.64 17.71 -42.50
N GLU A 75 -28.19 18.92 -42.64
CA GLU A 75 -28.18 19.95 -41.60
C GLU A 75 -28.89 19.50 -40.32
N GLU A 76 -30.07 18.89 -40.44
CA GLU A 76 -30.79 18.33 -39.29
C GLU A 76 -30.01 17.19 -38.62
N MET A 77 -29.38 16.31 -39.41
CA MET A 77 -28.50 15.28 -38.87
C MET A 77 -27.32 15.88 -38.10
N GLN A 78 -26.62 16.86 -38.68
CA GLN A 78 -25.52 17.55 -38.01
C GLN A 78 -25.99 18.26 -36.74
N PHE A 79 -27.15 18.90 -36.76
CA PHE A 79 -27.74 19.54 -35.58
C PHE A 79 -27.99 18.55 -34.44
N THR A 80 -28.55 17.37 -34.74
CA THR A 80 -28.75 16.32 -33.73
C THR A 80 -27.45 15.77 -33.16
N ASN A 81 -26.41 15.65 -33.99
CA ASN A 81 -25.08 15.22 -33.55
C ASN A 81 -24.43 16.25 -32.62
N VAL A 82 -24.47 17.54 -32.99
CA VAL A 82 -23.97 18.64 -32.15
C VAL A 82 -24.68 18.64 -30.80
N ARG A 83 -26.00 18.54 -30.80
CA ARG A 83 -26.79 18.51 -29.55
C ARG A 83 -26.44 17.32 -28.66
N THR A 84 -26.18 16.16 -29.24
CA THR A 84 -25.73 14.98 -28.49
C THR A 84 -24.37 15.24 -27.84
N LEU A 85 -23.42 15.76 -28.60
CA LEU A 85 -22.08 16.10 -28.09
C LEU A 85 -22.12 17.18 -27.00
N GLU A 86 -23.00 18.17 -27.11
CA GLU A 86 -23.20 19.18 -26.06
C GLU A 86 -23.65 18.54 -24.74
N ASN A 87 -24.60 17.61 -24.79
CA ASN A 87 -25.04 16.87 -23.60
C ASN A 87 -23.92 16.02 -23.00
N ASP A 88 -23.13 15.35 -23.85
CA ASP A 88 -21.99 14.54 -23.40
C ASP A 88 -20.92 15.43 -22.73
N ILE A 89 -20.64 16.60 -23.29
CA ILE A 89 -19.73 17.59 -22.71
C ILE A 89 -20.24 18.06 -21.34
N ASP A 90 -21.52 18.34 -21.20
CA ASP A 90 -22.08 18.78 -19.92
C ASP A 90 -22.09 17.66 -18.88
N SER A 91 -22.34 16.41 -19.30
CA SER A 91 -22.17 15.22 -18.47
C SER A 91 -20.71 15.08 -18.00
N ALA A 92 -19.74 15.22 -18.91
CA ALA A 92 -18.32 15.17 -18.59
C ALA A 92 -17.90 16.29 -17.62
N LYS A 93 -18.40 17.52 -17.79
CA LYS A 93 -18.16 18.63 -16.84
C LYS A 93 -18.70 18.31 -15.45
N SER A 94 -19.88 17.70 -15.37
CA SER A 94 -20.47 17.28 -14.08
C SER A 94 -19.59 16.20 -13.41
N GLY A 95 -19.11 15.22 -14.19
CA GLY A 95 -18.19 14.18 -13.71
C GLY A 95 -16.86 14.74 -13.22
N ILE A 96 -16.27 15.72 -13.94
CA ILE A 96 -15.04 16.41 -13.51
C ILE A 96 -15.25 17.15 -12.19
N THR A 97 -16.40 17.81 -12.03
CA THR A 97 -16.74 18.55 -10.78
C THR A 97 -16.84 17.58 -9.60
N GLN A 98 -17.55 16.46 -9.77
CA GLN A 98 -17.66 15.42 -8.76
C GLN A 98 -16.29 14.82 -8.38
N LEU A 99 -15.46 14.50 -9.39
CA LEU A 99 -14.11 13.95 -9.16
C LEU A 99 -13.21 14.92 -8.40
N LYS A 100 -13.34 16.23 -8.66
CA LYS A 100 -12.62 17.27 -7.91
C LYS A 100 -13.04 17.29 -6.43
N GLU A 101 -14.34 17.21 -6.14
CA GLU A 101 -14.84 17.16 -4.76
C GLU A 101 -14.35 15.90 -4.03
N ASP A 102 -14.39 14.74 -4.69
CA ASP A 102 -13.96 13.48 -4.08
C ASP A 102 -12.44 13.45 -3.85
N THR A 103 -11.66 14.07 -4.74
CA THR A 103 -10.23 14.30 -4.55
C THR A 103 -9.96 15.18 -3.33
N GLU A 104 -10.76 16.23 -3.10
CA GLU A 104 -10.64 17.08 -1.91
C GLU A 104 -10.97 16.33 -0.62
N LYS A 105 -12.07 15.58 -0.60
CA LYS A 105 -12.45 14.72 0.54
C LYS A 105 -11.34 13.72 0.86
N MET A 106 -10.79 13.07 -0.17
CA MET A 106 -9.68 12.13 -0.03
C MET A 106 -8.42 12.82 0.52
N ARG A 107 -8.12 14.04 0.05
CA ARG A 107 -6.98 14.83 0.57
C ARG A 107 -7.16 15.18 2.05
N ALA A 108 -8.35 15.59 2.45
CA ALA A 108 -8.68 15.88 3.86
C ALA A 108 -8.53 14.63 4.74
N ALA A 109 -9.08 13.49 4.31
CA ALA A 109 -8.95 12.21 5.01
C ALA A 109 -7.49 11.76 5.13
N LYS A 110 -6.69 11.93 4.06
CA LYS A 110 -5.25 11.67 4.09
C LYS A 110 -4.54 12.56 5.13
N GLY A 111 -4.89 13.84 5.18
CA GLY A 111 -4.35 14.78 6.18
C GLY A 111 -4.65 14.36 7.63
N GLU A 112 -5.87 13.89 7.89
CA GLU A 112 -6.28 13.38 9.21
C GLU A 112 -5.49 12.11 9.59
N ILE A 113 -5.33 11.17 8.66
CA ILE A 113 -4.54 9.94 8.87
C ILE A 113 -3.08 10.29 9.16
N CYS A 114 -2.46 11.19 8.39
CA CYS A 114 -1.10 11.64 8.63
C CYS A 114 -0.93 12.27 10.02
N SER A 115 -1.91 13.06 10.47
CA SER A 115 -1.92 13.67 11.81
C SER A 115 -1.96 12.59 12.91
N LYS A 116 -2.83 11.59 12.76
CA LYS A 116 -2.92 10.45 13.68
C LYS A 116 -1.63 9.63 13.72
N ILE A 117 -1.00 9.38 12.57
CA ILE A 117 0.28 8.65 12.50
C ILE A 117 1.37 9.41 13.25
N LEU A 118 1.49 10.72 13.02
CA LEU A 118 2.48 11.56 13.69
C LEU A 118 2.29 11.57 15.22
N GLU A 119 1.05 11.65 15.69
CA GLU A 119 0.73 11.56 17.12
C GLU A 119 1.16 10.21 17.72
N LYS A 120 0.87 9.10 17.01
CA LYS A 120 1.30 7.76 17.45
C LYS A 120 2.82 7.62 17.48
N GLN A 121 3.52 8.15 16.48
CA GLN A 121 4.99 8.17 16.45
C GLN A 121 5.58 8.93 17.63
N LYS A 122 5.04 10.11 17.97
CA LYS A 122 5.45 10.86 19.17
C LYS A 122 5.27 10.04 20.44
N ARG A 123 4.11 9.37 20.59
CA ARG A 123 3.83 8.51 21.74
C ARG A 123 4.77 7.31 21.82
N ILE A 124 5.13 6.70 20.70
CA ILE A 124 6.12 5.61 20.64
C ILE A 124 7.48 6.12 21.13
N ALA A 125 7.96 7.26 20.63
CA ALA A 125 9.23 7.84 21.05
C ALA A 125 9.27 8.14 22.57
N THR A 126 8.16 8.63 23.14
CA THR A 126 8.03 8.80 24.60
C THR A 126 8.17 7.47 25.34
N LEU A 127 7.43 6.44 24.90
CA LEU A 127 7.48 5.11 25.53
C LEU A 127 8.84 4.42 25.40
N GLU A 128 9.55 4.63 24.28
CA GLU A 128 10.91 4.14 24.09
C GLU A 128 11.89 4.80 25.08
N SER A 129 11.78 6.12 25.28
CA SER A 129 12.56 6.85 26.29
C SER A 129 12.30 6.32 27.70
N ASP A 130 11.02 6.11 28.05
CA ASP A 130 10.65 5.57 29.36
C ASP A 130 11.14 4.13 29.54
N THR A 131 11.10 3.31 28.49
CA THR A 131 11.63 1.93 28.50
C THR A 131 13.13 1.92 28.79
N ILE A 132 13.89 2.82 28.16
CA ILE A 132 15.33 2.96 28.40
C ILE A 132 15.60 3.35 29.86
N LYS A 133 14.88 4.35 30.39
CA LYS A 133 15.02 4.78 31.80
C LYS A 133 14.70 3.66 32.79
N LEU A 134 13.63 2.91 32.52
CA LEU A 134 13.24 1.78 33.35
C LEU A 134 14.29 0.65 33.29
N SER A 135 14.84 0.38 32.12
CA SER A 135 15.93 -0.60 31.96
C SER A 135 17.17 -0.21 32.76
N GLN A 136 17.59 1.06 32.68
CA GLN A 136 18.71 1.59 33.46
C GLN A 136 18.44 1.48 34.97
N THR A 137 17.22 1.81 35.41
CA THR A 137 16.82 1.68 36.82
C THR A 137 16.86 0.23 37.29
N LEU A 138 16.41 -0.71 36.45
CA LEU A 138 16.45 -2.14 36.77
C LEU A 138 17.89 -2.66 36.92
N GLU A 139 18.80 -2.20 36.05
CA GLU A 139 20.22 -2.56 36.10
C GLU A 139 20.87 -2.09 37.41
N LEU A 140 20.59 -0.86 37.83
CA LEU A 140 21.06 -0.32 39.12
C LEU A 140 20.52 -1.15 40.30
N ILE A 141 19.23 -1.48 40.31
CA ILE A 141 18.62 -2.33 41.37
C ILE A 141 19.28 -3.71 41.40
N GLN A 142 19.57 -4.31 40.24
CA GLN A 142 20.26 -5.59 40.17
C GLN A 142 21.68 -5.50 40.74
N GLN A 143 22.41 -4.42 40.43
CA GLN A 143 23.75 -4.18 40.96
C GLN A 143 23.73 -4.02 42.49
N GLU A 144 22.81 -3.22 43.03
CA GLU A 144 22.64 -3.06 44.48
C GLU A 144 22.29 -4.37 45.18
N ARG A 145 21.38 -5.16 44.60
CA ARG A 145 21.01 -6.49 45.11
C ARG A 145 22.22 -7.41 45.21
N VAL A 146 23.06 -7.46 44.18
CA VAL A 146 24.28 -8.28 44.19
C VAL A 146 25.26 -7.77 45.26
N GLY A 147 25.45 -6.46 45.37
CA GLY A 147 26.30 -5.86 46.40
C GLY A 147 25.83 -6.15 47.83
N LEU A 148 24.52 -6.06 48.09
CA LEU A 148 23.93 -6.40 49.39
C LEU A 148 24.03 -7.90 49.68
N SER A 149 23.83 -8.76 48.67
CA SER A 149 23.98 -10.21 48.81
C SER A 149 25.41 -10.59 49.21
N PHE A 150 26.43 -9.96 48.61
CA PHE A 150 27.83 -10.14 48.97
C PHE A 150 28.12 -9.69 50.41
N LYS A 151 27.66 -8.50 50.82
CA LYS A 151 27.82 -8.04 52.21
C LYS A 151 27.15 -8.97 53.22
N LEU A 152 26.01 -9.55 52.86
CA LEU A 152 25.28 -10.48 53.73
C LEU A 152 25.97 -11.84 53.84
N SER A 153 26.55 -12.36 52.74
CA SER A 153 27.34 -13.58 52.78
C SER A 153 28.61 -13.43 53.60
N GLU A 154 29.30 -12.28 53.49
CA GLU A 154 30.47 -11.95 54.31
C GLU A 154 30.12 -11.91 55.81
N LYS A 155 29.03 -11.23 56.18
CA LYS A 155 28.53 -11.23 57.57
C LYS A 155 28.18 -12.65 58.05
N ARG A 156 27.52 -13.46 57.23
CA ARG A 156 27.18 -14.85 57.57
C ARG A 156 28.44 -15.68 57.81
N ALA A 157 29.47 -15.54 56.96
CA ALA A 157 30.74 -16.21 57.13
C ALA A 157 31.46 -15.79 58.43
N TYR A 158 31.45 -14.49 58.76
CA TYR A 158 31.99 -13.98 60.02
C TYR A 158 31.30 -14.61 61.24
N TYR A 159 29.96 -14.59 61.29
CA TYR A 159 29.24 -15.16 62.42
C TYR A 159 29.40 -16.68 62.54
N ASN A 160 29.48 -17.40 61.41
CA ASN A 160 29.80 -18.82 61.42
C ASN A 160 31.16 -19.08 62.05
N LYS A 161 32.19 -18.31 61.69
CA LYS A 161 33.53 -18.42 62.27
C LYS A 161 33.53 -18.16 63.78
N VAL A 162 32.77 -17.17 64.24
CA VAL A 162 32.62 -16.88 65.68
C VAL A 162 31.92 -18.03 66.40
N ALA A 163 30.86 -18.58 65.81
CA ALA A 163 30.14 -19.72 66.38
C ALA A 163 31.01 -20.98 66.45
N GLU A 164 31.82 -21.25 65.42
CA GLU A 164 32.79 -22.35 65.39
C GLU A 164 33.85 -22.19 66.49
N ASP A 165 34.40 -20.98 66.69
CA ASP A 165 35.37 -20.69 67.77
C ASP A 165 34.75 -20.90 69.16
N MET A 166 33.51 -20.43 69.38
CA MET A 166 32.78 -20.66 70.63
C MET A 166 32.51 -22.14 70.88
N ASN A 167 32.09 -22.89 69.86
CA ASN A 167 31.86 -24.33 69.97
C ASN A 167 33.16 -25.08 70.28
N ALA A 168 34.28 -24.72 69.63
CA ALA A 168 35.58 -25.31 69.90
C ALA A 168 36.04 -25.06 71.36
N LYS A 169 35.82 -23.83 71.88
CA LYS A 169 36.09 -23.50 73.29
C LYS A 169 35.22 -24.30 74.25
N LEU A 170 33.93 -24.44 73.96
CA LEU A 170 33.00 -25.21 74.78
C LEU A 170 33.38 -26.70 74.80
N GLN A 171 33.73 -27.27 73.65
CA GLN A 171 34.15 -28.66 73.54
C GLN A 171 35.43 -28.94 74.34
N LYS A 172 36.42 -28.03 74.31
CA LYS A 172 37.61 -28.13 75.18
C LYS A 172 37.25 -28.13 76.66
N GLN A 173 36.31 -27.29 77.09
CA GLN A 173 35.83 -27.30 78.47
C GLN A 173 35.13 -28.62 78.84
N GLN A 174 34.29 -29.14 77.95
CA GLN A 174 33.60 -30.42 78.12
C GLN A 174 34.60 -31.58 78.28
N GLU A 175 35.65 -31.62 77.45
CA GLU A 175 36.71 -32.61 77.49
C GLU A 175 37.53 -32.51 78.79
N TRP A 176 37.83 -31.30 79.25
CA TRP A 176 38.51 -31.06 80.52
C TRP A 176 37.69 -31.55 81.73
N VAL A 177 36.39 -31.23 81.79
CA VAL A 177 35.49 -31.72 82.85
C VAL A 177 35.38 -33.25 82.83
N SER A 178 35.23 -33.83 81.63
CA SER A 178 35.12 -35.29 81.45
C SER A 178 36.40 -36.01 81.91
N SER A 179 37.57 -35.43 81.62
CA SER A 179 38.87 -35.95 82.05
C SER A 179 39.04 -35.84 83.58
N THR A 180 38.65 -34.71 84.17
CA THR A 180 38.70 -34.48 85.63
C THR A 180 37.77 -35.45 86.37
N GLN A 181 36.59 -35.72 85.83
CA GLN A 181 35.64 -36.68 86.41
C GLN A 181 36.14 -38.13 86.32
N LYS A 182 36.90 -38.50 85.28
CA LYS A 182 37.60 -39.80 85.22
C LYS A 182 38.64 -39.93 86.34
N ILE A 183 39.46 -38.91 86.56
CA ILE A 183 40.46 -38.87 87.63
C ILE A 183 39.79 -38.98 89.02
N SER A 184 38.68 -38.26 89.27
CA SER A 184 37.92 -38.41 90.53
C SER A 184 37.31 -39.80 90.73
N ARG A 185 36.93 -40.51 89.67
CA ARG A 185 36.43 -41.90 89.78
C ARG A 185 37.55 -42.91 90.03
N GLU A 186 38.76 -42.64 89.55
CA GLU A 186 39.95 -43.44 89.84
C GLU A 186 40.44 -43.22 91.28
N LEU A 187 40.36 -42.00 91.81
CA LEU A 187 40.67 -41.71 93.22
C LEU A 187 39.68 -42.38 94.19
N LYS A 188 38.38 -42.41 93.84
CA LYS A 188 37.33 -43.07 94.65
C LYS A 188 37.42 -44.60 94.68
N LYS A 189 38.19 -45.23 93.79
CA LYS A 189 38.46 -46.68 93.85
C LYS A 189 39.57 -47.05 94.84
N HIS A 190 40.34 -46.08 95.34
CA HIS A 190 41.39 -46.32 96.34
C HIS A 190 40.95 -46.10 97.80
N ASP A 191 39.78 -45.49 98.07
CA ASP A 191 39.34 -45.11 99.42
C ASP A 191 38.15 -45.92 99.98
N LEU A 192 37.75 -47.02 99.31
CA LEU A 192 36.68 -47.91 99.76
C LEU A 192 37.24 -49.23 100.31
N VAL A 193 38.09 -49.12 101.32
CA VAL A 193 38.35 -50.19 102.31
C VAL A 193 38.12 -49.62 103.70
N THR A 194 37.34 -50.36 104.48
CA THR A 194 37.01 -50.24 105.93
C THR A 194 35.95 -49.26 106.41
N GLY A 195 34.88 -49.81 107.02
CA GLY A 195 34.23 -49.22 108.20
C GLY A 195 32.70 -49.13 108.18
N LYS A 196 32.03 -50.09 108.83
CA LYS A 196 30.59 -50.14 109.15
C LYS A 196 30.34 -49.51 110.54
N VAL A 197 29.17 -48.87 110.77
CA VAL A 197 28.24 -49.03 111.94
C VAL A 197 27.26 -47.85 112.07
N ALA A 198 26.07 -48.18 112.57
CA ALA A 198 24.81 -47.46 112.68
C ALA A 198 24.75 -46.28 113.69
N GLY A 199 23.70 -45.47 113.60
CA GLY A 199 23.29 -44.51 114.66
C GLY A 199 22.20 -43.52 114.23
N GLN A 200 21.28 -43.22 115.14
CA GLN A 200 19.95 -42.60 114.97
C GLN A 200 19.89 -41.05 115.05
N ILE A 201 18.82 -40.50 114.45
CA ILE A 201 17.92 -39.39 114.90
C ILE A 201 18.52 -38.01 115.25
N SER A 202 18.14 -36.95 114.51
CA SER A 202 17.26 -35.84 114.96
C SER A 202 17.24 -34.62 114.00
N LYS A 203 16.12 -33.89 114.04
CA LYS A 203 15.74 -32.65 113.35
C LYS A 203 16.81 -31.53 113.41
N ALA A 204 16.94 -30.76 112.33
CA ALA A 204 17.04 -29.29 112.38
C ALA A 204 16.80 -28.67 110.98
N GLU A 205 16.18 -27.50 111.00
CA GLU A 205 15.81 -26.63 109.89
C GLU A 205 17.00 -26.19 109.03
N GLY A 206 16.76 -25.92 107.74
CA GLY A 206 17.81 -25.35 106.89
C GLY A 206 17.47 -25.22 105.41
N LYS A 207 16.64 -24.23 105.08
CA LYS A 207 16.71 -23.41 103.85
C LYS A 207 16.95 -24.15 102.52
N THR A 208 15.87 -24.49 101.84
CA THR A 208 15.86 -24.73 100.39
C THR A 208 16.26 -23.43 99.69
N GLY A 209 17.54 -23.32 99.35
CA GLY A 209 18.05 -22.31 98.43
C GLY A 209 17.45 -22.54 97.05
N ALA A 210 16.36 -21.85 96.76
CA ALA A 210 15.88 -21.65 95.41
C ALA A 210 16.98 -20.95 94.62
N ILE A 211 17.69 -21.72 93.80
CA ILE A 211 18.50 -21.17 92.72
C ILE A 211 17.50 -20.54 91.75
N ASN A 212 17.57 -19.23 91.63
CA ASN A 212 16.83 -18.40 90.70
C ASN A 212 16.79 -19.01 89.29
N LEU A 213 15.67 -19.63 88.93
CA LEU A 213 15.22 -19.79 87.55
C LEU A 213 14.65 -18.44 87.09
N VAL A 214 15.53 -17.45 86.94
CA VAL A 214 15.22 -16.23 86.20
C VAL A 214 15.64 -16.51 84.76
N GLY A 215 14.66 -16.75 83.86
CA GLY A 215 14.97 -16.67 82.43
C GLY A 215 14.04 -17.30 81.40
N ASP A 216 13.11 -18.20 81.71
CA ASP A 216 12.50 -19.01 80.62
C ASP A 216 11.21 -18.46 79.98
N ASN A 217 10.71 -17.29 80.42
CA ASN A 217 9.49 -16.72 79.84
C ASN A 217 9.73 -15.78 78.63
N VAL A 218 10.95 -15.30 78.42
CA VAL A 218 11.26 -14.39 77.30
C VAL A 218 11.45 -15.16 76.00
N GLY A 219 12.17 -16.30 76.04
CA GLY A 219 12.43 -17.11 74.84
C GLY A 219 11.18 -17.75 74.21
N SER A 220 10.16 -18.08 75.01
CA SER A 220 8.92 -18.69 74.50
C SER A 220 8.01 -17.69 73.79
N VAL A 221 7.96 -16.43 74.26
CA VAL A 221 7.18 -15.36 73.64
C VAL A 221 7.82 -14.91 72.33
N THR A 222 9.15 -14.73 72.30
CA THR A 222 9.88 -14.38 71.08
C THR A 222 9.75 -15.48 70.01
N ARG A 223 9.84 -16.76 70.40
CA ARG A 223 9.65 -17.88 69.47
C ARG A 223 8.22 -17.94 68.92
N ARG A 224 7.20 -17.67 69.74
CA ARG A 224 5.79 -17.63 69.32
C ARG A 224 5.52 -16.50 68.32
N ASN A 225 6.09 -15.32 68.55
CA ASN A 225 5.98 -14.18 67.62
C ASN A 225 6.68 -14.45 66.27
N LEU A 226 7.82 -15.14 66.27
CA LEU A 226 8.51 -15.53 65.03
C LEU A 226 7.73 -16.57 64.23
N ILE A 227 7.03 -17.49 64.90
CA ILE A 227 6.14 -18.46 64.24
C ILE A 227 4.97 -17.74 63.57
N THR A 228 4.33 -16.77 64.25
CA THR A 228 3.24 -15.99 63.66
C THR A 228 3.70 -15.11 62.49
N GLU A 229 4.90 -14.53 62.57
CA GLU A 229 5.54 -13.80 61.45
C GLU A 229 5.83 -14.73 60.26
N LEU A 230 6.31 -15.95 60.52
CA LEU A 230 6.59 -16.94 59.49
C LEU A 230 5.31 -17.43 58.79
N ASP A 231 4.25 -17.67 59.54
CA ASP A 231 2.95 -18.07 58.99
C ASP A 231 2.31 -16.93 58.20
N SER A 232 2.45 -15.69 58.66
CA SER A 232 2.08 -14.49 57.89
C SER A 232 2.88 -14.37 56.59
N ALA A 233 4.20 -14.58 56.64
CA ALA A 233 5.05 -14.57 55.45
C ALA A 233 4.72 -15.68 54.46
N LYS A 234 4.35 -16.87 54.95
CA LYS A 234 3.85 -17.98 54.11
C LYS A 234 2.53 -17.62 53.43
N ALA A 235 1.57 -17.06 54.16
CA ALA A 235 0.29 -16.64 53.58
C ALA A 235 0.49 -15.58 52.48
N ARG A 236 1.41 -14.64 52.68
CA ARG A 236 1.77 -13.62 51.66
C ARG A 236 2.46 -14.25 50.44
N LEU A 237 3.27 -15.29 50.64
CA LEU A 237 3.88 -16.03 49.53
C LEU A 237 2.81 -16.75 48.70
N ASP A 238 1.83 -17.39 49.35
CA ASP A 238 0.74 -18.09 48.67
C ASP A 238 -0.16 -17.11 47.88
N GLU A 239 -0.40 -15.92 48.43
CA GLU A 239 -1.10 -14.83 47.76
C GLU A 239 -0.33 -14.33 46.51
N ILE A 240 0.99 -14.18 46.63
CA ILE A 240 1.86 -13.84 45.48
C ILE A 240 1.82 -14.93 44.41
N LEU A 241 1.82 -16.21 44.81
CA LEU A 241 1.75 -17.32 43.87
C LEU A 241 0.40 -17.37 43.13
N THR A 242 -0.71 -17.08 43.82
CA THR A 242 -2.02 -16.98 43.18
C THR A 242 -2.11 -15.78 42.24
N LEU A 243 -1.61 -14.61 42.65
CA LEU A 243 -1.53 -13.43 41.77
C LEU A 243 -0.66 -13.70 40.53
N LYS A 244 0.46 -14.40 40.69
CA LYS A 244 1.33 -14.79 39.57
C LYS A 244 0.60 -15.69 38.58
N ALA A 245 -0.18 -16.66 39.04
CA ALA A 245 -0.99 -17.52 38.18
C ALA A 245 -2.05 -16.71 37.41
N ASN A 246 -2.73 -15.77 38.09
CA ASN A 246 -3.72 -14.90 37.45
C ASN A 246 -3.08 -14.00 36.37
N VAL A 247 -1.94 -13.37 36.67
CA VAL A 247 -1.22 -12.55 35.69
C VAL A 247 -0.77 -13.39 34.48
N LEU A 248 -0.31 -14.62 34.70
CA LEU A 248 0.09 -15.51 33.60
C LEU A 248 -1.09 -15.86 32.68
N THR A 249 -2.28 -16.10 33.25
CA THR A 249 -3.48 -16.38 32.45
C THR A 249 -3.93 -15.16 31.64
N GLU A 250 -3.88 -13.96 32.20
CA GLU A 250 -4.18 -12.72 31.48
C GLU A 250 -3.15 -12.42 30.37
N ILE A 251 -1.86 -12.61 30.64
CA ILE A 251 -0.80 -12.50 29.60
C ILE A 251 -1.10 -13.46 28.45
N ASN A 252 -1.44 -14.72 28.74
CA ASN A 252 -1.77 -15.70 27.71
C ASN A 252 -2.98 -15.28 26.88
N LYS A 253 -4.03 -14.71 27.48
CA LYS A 253 -5.19 -14.17 26.76
C LYS A 253 -4.80 -13.02 25.84
N VAL A 254 -4.01 -12.06 26.33
CA VAL A 254 -3.54 -10.91 25.56
C VAL A 254 -2.65 -11.35 24.39
N VAL A 255 -1.71 -12.25 24.63
CA VAL A 255 -0.84 -12.81 23.59
C VAL A 255 -1.67 -13.54 22.54
N LYS A 256 -2.64 -14.36 22.94
CA LYS A 256 -3.54 -15.07 22.02
C LYS A 256 -4.37 -14.09 21.17
N TYR A 257 -4.96 -13.07 21.77
CA TYR A 257 -5.71 -12.04 21.05
C TYR A 257 -4.83 -11.28 20.05
N LYS A 258 -3.61 -10.91 20.48
CA LYS A 258 -2.65 -10.19 19.62
C LYS A 258 -2.18 -11.05 18.45
N LEU A 259 -1.88 -12.33 18.70
CA LEU A 259 -1.54 -13.29 17.64
C LEU A 259 -2.70 -13.41 16.66
N LEU A 260 -3.92 -13.68 17.16
CA LEU A 260 -5.11 -13.85 16.32
C LEU A 260 -5.36 -12.61 15.45
N LYS A 261 -5.27 -11.41 16.03
CA LYS A 261 -5.43 -10.15 15.31
C LYS A 261 -4.38 -9.99 14.22
N LEU A 262 -3.12 -10.30 14.51
CA LEU A 262 -2.03 -10.23 13.53
C LEU A 262 -2.26 -11.19 12.36
N THR A 263 -2.69 -12.43 12.65
CA THR A 263 -2.94 -13.44 11.62
C THR A 263 -4.12 -13.07 10.73
N VAL A 264 -5.21 -12.52 11.29
CA VAL A 264 -6.37 -12.07 10.52
C VAL A 264 -6.02 -10.92 9.59
N VAL A 265 -5.23 -9.94 10.05
CA VAL A 265 -4.78 -8.82 9.20
C VAL A 265 -3.94 -9.33 8.04
N LYS A 266 -2.94 -10.18 8.31
CA LYS A 266 -2.08 -10.76 7.26
C LYS A 266 -2.88 -11.60 6.26
N PHE A 267 -3.87 -12.37 6.73
CA PHE A 267 -4.74 -13.14 5.85
C PHE A 267 -5.55 -12.25 4.89
N ASN A 268 -6.09 -11.14 5.39
CA ASN A 268 -6.83 -10.19 4.57
C ASN A 268 -5.93 -9.46 3.55
N GLU A 269 -4.71 -9.09 3.93
CA GLU A 269 -3.72 -8.51 3.00
C GLU A 269 -3.41 -9.47 1.84
N VAL A 270 -3.14 -10.74 2.15
CA VAL A 270 -2.91 -11.78 1.14
C VAL A 270 -4.13 -11.98 0.26
N LYS A 271 -5.34 -11.97 0.85
CA LYS A 271 -6.60 -12.09 0.10
C LYS A 271 -6.78 -10.95 -0.90
N LEU A 272 -6.51 -9.70 -0.48
CA LEU A 272 -6.59 -8.54 -1.36
C LEU A 272 -5.55 -8.62 -2.49
N ALA A 273 -4.32 -9.02 -2.18
CA ALA A 273 -3.27 -9.21 -3.18
C ALA A 273 -3.63 -10.30 -4.20
N PHE A 274 -4.25 -11.40 -3.74
CA PHE A 274 -4.72 -12.46 -4.61
C PHE A 274 -5.85 -11.99 -5.55
N GLU A 275 -6.82 -11.24 -5.03
CA GLU A 275 -7.91 -10.70 -5.85
C GLU A 275 -7.40 -9.70 -6.90
N ASP A 276 -6.43 -8.86 -6.55
CA ASP A 276 -5.75 -7.94 -7.48
C ASP A 276 -5.02 -8.68 -8.61
N VAL A 277 -4.28 -9.74 -8.29
CA VAL A 277 -3.66 -10.61 -9.30
C VAL A 277 -4.69 -11.26 -10.21
N LYS A 278 -5.81 -11.72 -9.66
CA LYS A 278 -6.90 -12.33 -10.42
C LYS A 278 -7.60 -11.33 -11.34
N CYS A 279 -7.80 -10.08 -10.90
CA CYS A 279 -8.32 -9.01 -11.75
C CYS A 279 -7.39 -8.74 -12.93
N ARG A 280 -6.07 -8.61 -12.68
CA ARG A 280 -5.07 -8.45 -13.75
C ARG A 280 -5.01 -9.66 -14.69
N GLU A 281 -5.14 -10.87 -14.15
CA GLU A 281 -5.22 -12.08 -14.97
C GLU A 281 -6.39 -12.00 -15.96
N ASN A 282 -7.53 -11.46 -15.54
CA ASN A 282 -8.71 -11.29 -16.39
C ASN A 282 -8.54 -10.24 -17.49
N GLU A 283 -7.59 -9.31 -17.37
CA GLU A 283 -7.30 -8.30 -18.39
C GLU A 283 -6.49 -8.86 -19.57
N PHE A 284 -5.85 -10.04 -19.42
CA PHE A 284 -5.12 -10.65 -20.52
C PHE A 284 -6.04 -11.15 -21.64
N LYS A 285 -5.54 -11.05 -22.88
CA LYS A 285 -6.23 -11.58 -24.05
C LYS A 285 -6.43 -13.11 -23.92
N PRO A 286 -7.55 -13.66 -24.43
CA PRO A 286 -7.87 -15.09 -24.30
C PRO A 286 -6.76 -16.02 -24.83
N GLU A 287 -6.05 -15.60 -25.86
CA GLU A 287 -4.96 -16.34 -26.49
C GLU A 287 -3.76 -16.50 -25.53
N LEU A 288 -3.47 -15.47 -24.73
CA LEU A 288 -2.41 -15.50 -23.71
C LEU A 288 -2.81 -16.36 -22.50
N LYS A 289 -4.12 -16.40 -22.16
CA LYS A 289 -4.65 -17.26 -21.09
C LYS A 289 -4.66 -18.75 -21.48
N ALA A 290 -4.85 -19.02 -22.77
CA ALA A 290 -4.86 -20.38 -23.32
C ALA A 290 -3.43 -20.92 -23.61
N ALA A 291 -2.44 -20.04 -23.72
CA ALA A 291 -1.05 -20.41 -23.88
C ALA A 291 -0.49 -21.05 -22.61
N GLY A 292 0.29 -22.13 -22.76
CA GLY A 292 0.98 -22.75 -21.63
C GLY A 292 2.08 -21.83 -21.07
N ILE A 293 2.35 -21.93 -19.76
CA ILE A 293 3.40 -21.15 -19.06
C ILE A 293 4.74 -21.23 -19.79
N THR A 294 5.10 -22.40 -20.32
CA THR A 294 6.35 -22.61 -21.05
C THR A 294 6.41 -21.81 -22.36
N ALA A 295 5.29 -21.71 -23.10
CA ALA A 295 5.23 -20.92 -24.33
C ALA A 295 5.32 -19.41 -24.04
N LEU A 296 4.65 -18.96 -22.97
CA LEU A 296 4.75 -17.55 -22.53
C LEU A 296 6.16 -17.19 -22.07
N GLU A 297 6.86 -18.10 -21.37
CA GLU A 297 8.26 -17.89 -20.96
C GLU A 297 9.21 -17.81 -22.15
N GLU A 298 8.98 -18.60 -23.21
CA GLU A 298 9.76 -18.55 -24.45
C GLU A 298 9.55 -17.24 -25.21
N GLU A 299 8.31 -16.79 -25.38
CA GLU A 299 7.98 -15.49 -26.00
C GLU A 299 8.56 -14.32 -25.20
N TYR A 300 8.47 -14.38 -23.86
CA TYR A 300 9.07 -13.36 -23.00
C TYR A 300 10.60 -13.28 -23.17
N LYS A 301 11.27 -14.43 -23.27
CA LYS A 301 12.72 -14.48 -23.55
C LYS A 301 13.06 -13.97 -24.95
N ALA A 302 12.23 -14.26 -25.95
CA ALA A 302 12.40 -13.73 -27.31
C ALA A 302 12.33 -12.20 -27.32
N ILE A 303 11.29 -11.62 -26.68
CA ILE A 303 11.13 -10.17 -26.56
C ILE A 303 12.32 -9.52 -25.81
N LEU A 304 12.81 -10.16 -24.75
CA LEU A 304 14.00 -9.66 -24.04
C LEU A 304 15.25 -9.68 -24.92
N SER A 305 15.40 -10.72 -25.75
CA SER A 305 16.51 -10.82 -26.70
C SER A 305 16.41 -9.76 -27.80
N ASP A 306 15.22 -9.53 -28.33
CA ASP A 306 14.99 -8.49 -29.36
C ASP A 306 15.28 -7.11 -28.80
N LYS A 307 14.82 -6.81 -27.58
CA LYS A 307 15.13 -5.56 -26.88
C LYS A 307 16.63 -5.35 -26.68
N ALA A 308 17.38 -6.41 -26.35
CA ALA A 308 18.84 -6.34 -26.25
C ALA A 308 19.45 -6.00 -27.62
N GLY A 309 19.01 -6.66 -28.70
CA GLY A 309 19.44 -6.36 -30.06
C GLY A 309 19.13 -4.92 -30.50
N GLU A 310 17.95 -4.41 -30.18
CA GLU A 310 17.58 -3.01 -30.44
C GLU A 310 18.49 -2.04 -29.70
N THR A 311 18.81 -2.30 -28.43
CA THR A 311 19.72 -1.45 -27.67
C THR A 311 21.15 -1.45 -28.22
N GLU A 312 21.64 -2.60 -28.69
CA GLU A 312 22.95 -2.71 -29.34
C GLU A 312 22.99 -1.97 -30.67
N TYR A 313 21.91 -2.05 -31.46
CA TYR A 313 21.78 -1.31 -32.70
C TYR A 313 21.77 0.21 -32.47
N LEU A 314 21.01 0.69 -31.47
CA LEU A 314 20.98 2.11 -31.09
C LEU A 314 22.35 2.61 -30.64
N GLN A 315 23.08 1.83 -29.84
CA GLN A 315 24.46 2.17 -29.43
C GLN A 315 25.42 2.22 -30.62
N SER A 316 25.26 1.31 -31.60
CA SER A 316 26.03 1.33 -32.84
C SER A 316 25.78 2.60 -33.66
N LEU A 317 24.52 3.00 -33.79
CA LEU A 317 24.10 4.26 -34.43
C LEU A 317 24.70 5.48 -33.73
N GLU A 318 24.63 5.54 -32.41
CA GLU A 318 25.21 6.63 -31.63
C GLU A 318 26.73 6.73 -31.85
N LYS A 319 27.42 5.59 -31.90
CA LYS A 319 28.86 5.53 -32.22
C LYS A 319 29.16 5.98 -33.64
N GLN A 320 28.30 5.72 -34.62
CA GLN A 320 28.44 6.24 -35.99
C GLN A 320 28.21 7.75 -36.05
N VAL A 321 27.22 8.26 -35.31
CA VAL A 321 26.97 9.70 -35.19
C VAL A 321 28.17 10.40 -34.55
N GLU A 322 28.80 9.81 -33.53
CA GLU A 322 30.01 10.38 -32.92
C GLU A 322 31.17 10.52 -33.92
N LYS A 323 31.39 9.50 -34.76
CA LYS A 323 32.38 9.59 -35.85
C LYS A 323 32.12 10.73 -36.83
N LEU A 324 30.85 11.05 -37.09
CA LEU A 324 30.48 12.19 -37.95
C LEU A 324 30.78 13.55 -37.29
N LYS A 325 30.80 13.62 -35.95
CA LYS A 325 31.18 14.85 -35.23
C LYS A 325 32.67 15.20 -35.37
N GLU A 326 33.51 14.21 -35.63
CA GLU A 326 34.96 14.39 -35.80
C GLU A 326 35.35 14.87 -37.21
N ILE A 327 34.43 14.85 -38.18
CA ILE A 327 34.70 15.31 -39.54
C ILE A 327 34.73 16.84 -39.54
N ARG A 328 35.93 17.41 -39.62
CA ARG A 328 36.17 18.84 -39.91
C ARG A 328 36.88 18.95 -41.24
N HIS A 329 36.30 19.71 -42.16
CA HIS A 329 36.89 19.92 -43.48
C HIS A 329 37.30 21.38 -43.62
N VAL A 330 38.55 21.62 -44.00
CA VAL A 330 39.08 22.98 -44.23
C VAL A 330 39.07 23.22 -45.72
N LEU A 331 38.24 24.17 -46.17
CA LEU A 331 38.20 24.63 -47.56
C LEU A 331 39.07 25.88 -47.69
N LYS A 332 40.06 25.84 -48.58
CA LYS A 332 40.83 27.03 -48.94
C LYS A 332 40.15 27.74 -50.10
N CYS A 333 39.77 28.98 -49.89
CA CYS A 333 39.24 29.85 -50.93
C CYS A 333 40.37 30.35 -51.85
N ALA A 334 40.04 30.63 -53.11
CA ALA A 334 40.99 31.18 -54.09
C ALA A 334 41.57 32.55 -53.68
N CYS A 335 40.96 33.25 -52.72
CA CYS A 335 41.51 34.47 -52.12
C CYS A 335 42.59 34.23 -51.04
N GLY A 336 42.88 32.98 -50.71
CA GLY A 336 43.86 32.60 -49.69
C GLY A 336 43.30 32.41 -48.27
N GLU A 337 42.01 32.67 -48.04
CA GLU A 337 41.36 32.42 -46.75
C GLU A 337 40.93 30.95 -46.58
N GLU A 338 41.09 30.40 -45.38
CA GLU A 338 40.71 29.04 -45.04
C GLU A 338 39.44 29.02 -44.17
N TYR A 339 38.42 28.27 -44.60
CA TYR A 339 37.17 28.12 -43.87
C TYR A 339 37.06 26.70 -43.33
N THR A 340 36.90 26.56 -42.01
CA THR A 340 36.67 25.25 -41.38
C THR A 340 35.17 24.99 -41.29
N ILE A 341 34.68 24.03 -42.06
CA ILE A 341 33.30 23.54 -41.97
C ILE A 341 33.26 22.41 -40.94
N ALA A 342 32.45 22.60 -39.90
CA ALA A 342 32.12 21.59 -38.91
C ALA A 342 30.62 21.27 -38.98
N VAL A 343 30.27 20.00 -38.82
CA VAL A 343 28.86 19.58 -38.77
C VAL A 343 28.23 20.11 -37.48
N ASN A 344 27.12 20.85 -37.58
CA ASN A 344 26.40 21.38 -36.43
C ASN A 344 25.62 20.26 -35.73
N THR A 345 26.18 19.75 -34.63
CA THR A 345 25.68 18.61 -33.87
C THR A 345 24.40 18.91 -33.07
N ALA A 346 24.08 20.17 -32.83
CA ALA A 346 22.85 20.57 -32.12
C ALA A 346 21.59 20.28 -32.95
N ALA A 347 21.65 20.46 -34.27
CA ALA A 347 20.53 20.18 -35.18
C ALA A 347 20.25 18.67 -35.31
N VAL A 348 21.30 17.84 -35.30
CA VAL A 348 21.18 16.37 -35.36
C VAL A 348 20.57 15.81 -34.08
N HIS A 349 20.99 16.31 -32.91
CA HIS A 349 20.42 15.90 -31.62
C HIS A 349 18.96 16.33 -31.48
N GLN A 350 18.59 17.53 -31.97
CA GLN A 350 17.19 17.99 -31.97
C GLN A 350 16.29 17.15 -32.89
N PHE A 351 16.82 16.65 -34.01
CA PHE A 351 16.10 15.75 -34.91
C PHE A 351 15.94 14.35 -34.31
N GLY A 352 16.98 13.80 -33.67
CA GLY A 352 16.92 12.54 -32.94
C GLY A 352 15.90 12.54 -31.80
N LYS A 353 15.84 13.64 -31.04
CA LYS A 353 14.89 13.81 -29.93
C LYS A 353 13.42 13.81 -30.40
N LYS A 354 13.15 14.46 -31.53
CA LYS A 354 11.82 14.45 -32.17
C LYS A 354 11.43 13.08 -32.70
N LEU A 355 12.37 12.30 -33.23
CA LEU A 355 12.12 10.94 -33.70
C LEU A 355 11.81 9.98 -32.54
N THR A 356 12.49 10.12 -31.40
CA THR A 356 12.19 9.32 -30.20
C THR A 356 10.84 9.68 -29.56
N GLU A 357 10.44 10.96 -29.58
CA GLU A 357 9.10 11.37 -29.14
C GLU A 357 8.02 10.76 -30.05
N TRP A 358 8.25 10.73 -31.36
CA TRP A 358 7.31 10.13 -32.32
C TRP A 358 7.16 8.60 -32.20
N PHE A 359 8.23 7.90 -31.80
CA PHE A 359 8.19 6.45 -31.58
C PHE A 359 7.57 6.04 -30.23
N LEU A 360 7.56 6.93 -29.23
CA LEU A 360 6.94 6.67 -27.91
C LEU A 360 5.44 6.99 -27.88
N ASP A 361 4.95 7.80 -28.84
CA ASP A 361 3.54 8.15 -29.02
C ASP A 361 2.77 7.14 -29.92
N LEU A 362 3.43 6.08 -30.38
CA LEU A 362 2.90 4.97 -31.17
C LEU A 362 2.85 3.69 -30.33
#